data_AF-A0A141RBW3-F1
#
_entry.id   AF-A0A141RBW3-F1
#
_cell.length_a   1.000
_cell.length_b   1.000
_cell.length_c   1.000
_cell.angle_alpha   90.00
_cell.angle_beta   90.00
_cell.angle_gamma   90.00
#
_symmetry.space_group_name_H-M   'P 1'
#
loop_
_entity.id
_entity.type
_entity.pdbx_description
1 polymer ?
#
loop_
_entity_poly.entity_id
_entity_poly.type
_entity_poly.pdbx_seq_one_letter_code
_entity_poly.pdbx_strand_id
1 'polypeptide(L)'
;YRPPGVRDIAVRGQTNVMTDSAGYAVVPFVRPYHENNLSLDEQQVSGAEIDNIVRTVVPTRNAIVKVKYDTWIGYKAMMTLQFHHKDVPFGAVITLET
;
A
#
# COMPACT_ATOMS: atom_id res chain seq x y z
N TYR A 1 6.90 -4.16 17.08
CA TYR A 1 7.62 -3.94 15.80
C TYR A 1 7.03 -2.72 15.14
N ARG A 2 7.83 -1.70 14.81
CA ARG A 2 7.40 -0.46 14.17
C ARG A 2 7.84 -0.51 12.71
N PRO A 3 6.95 -0.68 11.73
CA PRO A 3 7.34 -0.72 10.34
C PRO A 3 7.73 0.72 9.91
N PRO A 4 8.97 1.02 9.52
CA PRO A 4 9.30 2.31 8.91
C PRO A 4 8.49 2.51 7.61
N GLY A 5 8.18 3.77 7.31
CA GLY A 5 7.55 4.16 6.05
C GLY A 5 6.04 3.97 5.93
N VAL A 6 5.36 3.50 6.99
CA VAL A 6 3.89 3.30 6.97
C VAL A 6 3.11 4.21 7.94
N ARG A 7 3.75 5.25 8.47
CA ARG A 7 3.14 6.21 9.41
C ARG A 7 2.69 7.46 8.66
N ASP A 8 1.64 8.12 9.15
CA ASP A 8 1.13 9.40 8.66
C ASP A 8 0.64 9.33 7.19
N ILE A 9 0.18 8.15 6.76
CA ILE A 9 -0.41 7.95 5.43
C ILE A 9 -1.91 8.17 5.51
N ALA A 10 -2.43 9.10 4.72
CA ALA A 10 -3.83 9.43 4.67
C ALA A 10 -4.66 8.33 3.98
N VAL A 11 -5.87 8.11 4.52
CA VAL A 11 -6.91 7.34 3.83
C VAL A 11 -7.70 8.33 2.96
N ARG A 12 -7.68 8.13 1.64
CA ARG A 12 -8.34 9.02 0.68
C ARG A 12 -9.85 9.06 0.90
N GLY A 13 -10.43 10.25 0.77
CA GLY A 13 -11.86 10.49 1.01
C GLY A 13 -12.27 10.46 2.49
N GLN A 14 -11.32 10.30 3.41
CA GLN A 14 -11.56 10.29 4.86
C GLN A 14 -10.79 11.45 5.51
N THR A 15 -11.53 12.46 5.97
CA THR A 15 -10.93 13.66 6.56
C THR A 15 -10.26 13.32 7.89
N ASN A 16 -8.99 13.73 8.04
CA ASN A 16 -8.18 13.53 9.25
C ASN A 16 -8.00 12.07 9.66
N VAL A 17 -8.09 11.12 8.72
CA VAL A 17 -7.80 9.71 8.97
C VAL A 17 -6.45 9.35 8.36
N MET A 18 -5.49 9.05 9.22
CA MET A 18 -4.12 8.71 8.85
C MET A 18 -3.65 7.48 9.63
N THR A 19 -2.66 6.77 9.09
CA THR A 19 -2.01 5.69 9.82
C THR A 19 -1.18 6.21 10.99
N ASP A 20 -1.25 5.52 12.12
CA ASP A 20 -0.45 5.81 13.30
C ASP A 20 0.99 5.28 13.15
N SER A 21 1.78 5.42 14.21
CA SER A 21 3.17 4.97 14.21
C SER A 21 3.36 3.46 14.04
N ALA A 22 2.33 2.66 14.29
CA ALA A 22 2.33 1.21 14.10
C ALA A 22 1.77 0.80 12.72
N GLY A 23 1.29 1.75 11.91
CA GLY A 23 0.72 1.50 10.59
C GLY A 23 -0.77 1.19 10.58
N TYR A 24 -1.51 1.56 11.64
CA TYR A 24 -2.96 1.33 11.74
C TYR A 24 -3.76 2.62 11.61
N ALA A 25 -4.95 2.54 11.01
CA ALA A 25 -5.91 3.64 10.96
C ALA A 25 -7.31 3.12 11.29
N VAL A 26 -8.13 3.96 11.92
CA VAL A 26 -9.55 3.70 12.13
C VAL A 26 -10.35 4.57 11.16
N VAL A 27 -11.12 3.94 10.29
CA VAL A 27 -11.99 4.62 9.32
C VAL A 27 -13.43 4.60 9.87
N PRO A 28 -13.96 5.74 10.37
CA PRO A 28 -15.27 5.76 11.01
C PRO A 28 -16.44 5.78 10.02
N PHE A 29 -16.23 6.31 8.81
CA PHE A 29 -17.30 6.54 7.85
C PHE A 29 -17.24 5.54 6.70
N VAL A 30 -18.00 4.45 6.85
CA VAL A 30 -18.28 3.47 5.80
C VAL A 30 -19.79 3.24 5.67
N ARG A 31 -20.27 3.00 4.45
CA ARG A 31 -21.69 2.78 4.15
C ARG A 31 -22.02 1.29 4.28
N PRO A 32 -22.96 0.88 5.14
CA PRO A 32 -23.35 -0.52 5.25
C PRO A 32 -24.05 -0.99 3.97
N TYR A 33 -23.82 -2.23 3.58
CA TYR A 33 -24.36 -2.90 2.38
C TYR A 33 -23.95 -2.27 1.04
N HIS A 34 -22.92 -1.42 1.05
CA HIS A 34 -22.36 -0.81 -0.16
C HIS A 34 -20.87 -1.15 -0.26
N GLU A 35 -20.35 -1.10 -1.48
CA GLU A 35 -18.91 -1.08 -1.68
C GLU A 35 -18.31 0.19 -1.11
N ASN A 36 -17.26 0.02 -0.30
CA ASN A 36 -16.46 1.10 0.24
C ASN A 36 -15.02 0.87 -0.21
N ASN A 37 -14.52 1.76 -1.07
CA ASN A 37 -13.15 1.74 -1.55
C ASN A 37 -12.27 2.51 -0.57
N LEU A 38 -11.46 1.80 0.20
CA LEU A 38 -10.47 2.35 1.10
C LEU A 38 -9.14 2.43 0.35
N SER A 39 -8.71 3.65 0.05
CA SER A 39 -7.46 3.89 -0.67
C SER A 39 -6.49 4.66 0.21
N LEU A 40 -5.22 4.23 0.24
CA LEU A 40 -4.13 4.96 0.89
C LEU A 40 -3.48 5.94 -0.10
N ASP A 41 -2.98 7.06 0.42
CA ASP A 41 -2.24 8.03 -0.40
C ASP A 41 -0.77 7.62 -0.60
N GLU A 42 -0.47 7.00 -1.74
CA GLU A 42 0.88 6.48 -2.06
C GLU A 42 1.96 7.57 -2.04
N GLN A 43 1.62 8.83 -2.30
CA GLN A 43 2.58 9.94 -2.30
C GLN A 43 3.19 10.22 -0.92
N GLN A 44 2.53 9.76 0.15
CA GLN A 44 2.98 9.93 1.53
C GLN A 44 3.78 8.72 2.04
N VAL A 45 3.91 7.67 1.22
CA VAL A 45 4.68 6.48 1.56
C VAL A 45 6.16 6.75 1.28
N SER A 46 7.02 6.58 2.28
CA SER A 46 8.46 6.82 2.15
C SER A 46 9.24 5.67 2.78
N GLY A 47 10.01 4.93 1.96
CA GLY A 47 10.80 3.78 2.43
C GLY A 47 9.99 2.50 2.62
N ALA A 48 8.78 2.45 2.06
CA ALA A 48 7.99 1.24 1.91
C ALA A 48 7.29 1.24 0.55
N GLU A 49 6.89 0.05 0.11
CA GLU A 49 6.00 -0.17 -1.00
C GLU A 49 4.74 -0.88 -0.50
N ILE A 50 3.60 -0.51 -1.06
CA ILE A 50 2.30 -1.11 -0.76
C ILE A 50 1.82 -1.79 -2.04
N ASP A 51 1.56 -3.10 -2.00
CA ASP A 51 1.19 -3.90 -3.18
C ASP A 51 -0.04 -3.34 -3.90
N ASN A 52 -1.13 -3.22 -3.15
CA ASN A 52 -2.38 -2.66 -3.62
C ASN A 52 -2.85 -1.61 -2.63
N ILE A 53 -2.78 -0.35 -3.05
CA ILE A 53 -3.19 0.81 -2.25
C ILE A 53 -4.71 0.93 -2.11
N VAL A 54 -5.51 0.14 -2.82
CA VAL A 54 -6.97 0.14 -2.76
C VAL A 54 -7.49 -1.20 -2.24
N ARG A 55 -8.41 -1.13 -1.28
CA ARG A 55 -9.15 -2.29 -0.78
C ARG A 55 -10.63 -1.98 -0.77
N THR A 56 -11.44 -2.89 -1.28
CA THR A 56 -12.90 -2.77 -1.29
C THR A 56 -13.50 -3.65 -0.21
N VAL A 57 -14.43 -3.08 0.56
CA VAL A 57 -15.18 -3.81 1.59
C VAL A 57 -16.68 -3.54 1.48
N VAL A 58 -17.49 -4.53 1.85
CA VAL A 58 -18.94 -4.43 1.92
C VAL A 58 -19.40 -4.80 3.34
N PRO A 59 -19.42 -3.85 4.28
CA PRO A 59 -19.77 -4.11 5.67
C PRO A 59 -21.28 -4.31 5.83
N THR A 60 -21.72 -5.18 6.74
CA THR A 60 -23.12 -5.15 7.22
C THR A 60 -23.29 -4.03 8.26
N ARG A 61 -24.54 -3.73 8.64
CA ARG A 61 -24.82 -2.75 9.69
C ARG A 61 -24.11 -3.17 11.00
N ASN A 62 -23.42 -2.22 11.63
CA ASN A 62 -22.64 -2.38 12.86
C ASN A 62 -21.45 -3.37 12.75
N ALA A 63 -21.04 -3.77 11.55
CA ALA A 63 -19.86 -4.60 11.37
C ALA A 63 -18.57 -3.81 11.62
N ILE A 64 -17.61 -4.47 12.26
CA ILE A 64 -16.22 -4.04 12.29
C ILE A 64 -15.48 -4.90 11.26
N VAL A 65 -14.88 -4.25 10.27
CA VAL A 65 -14.16 -4.93 9.18
C VAL A 65 -12.68 -4.63 9.30
N LYS A 66 -11.85 -5.68 9.33
CA LYS A 66 -10.39 -5.54 9.26
C LYS A 66 -9.96 -5.57 7.81
N VAL A 67 -9.21 -4.55 7.40
CA VAL A 67 -8.58 -4.46 6.08
C VAL A 67 -7.07 -4.53 6.25
N LYS A 68 -6.40 -5.32 5.40
CA LYS A 68 -4.96 -5.50 5.42
C LYS A 68 -4.35 -4.99 4.12
N TYR A 69 -3.31 -4.18 4.25
CA TYR A 69 -2.44 -3.78 3.15
C TYR A 69 -1.12 -4.51 3.33
N ASP A 70 -0.69 -5.23 2.29
CA ASP A 70 0.60 -5.90 2.29
C ASP A 70 1.66 -4.87 1.90
N THR A 71 2.72 -4.82 2.70
CA THR A 71 3.77 -3.80 2.56
C THR A 71 5.14 -4.45 2.55
N TRP A 72 6.02 -3.92 1.71
CA TRP A 72 7.43 -4.27 1.66
C TRP A 72 8.24 -3.07 2.08
N ILE A 73 9.07 -3.26 3.10
CA ILE A 73 9.97 -2.20 3.55
C ILE A 73 11.19 -2.20 2.65
N GLY A 74 11.47 -1.07 2.02
CA GLY A 74 12.53 -0.97 1.03
C GLY A 74 12.35 0.20 0.09
N TYR A 75 13.21 0.26 -0.92
CA TYR A 75 13.26 1.33 -1.91
C TYR A 75 12.91 0.80 -3.28
N LYS A 76 12.16 1.60 -4.06
CA LYS A 76 11.92 1.36 -5.48
C LYS A 76 13.09 1.90 -6.29
N ALA A 77 13.52 1.16 -7.32
CA ALA A 77 14.51 1.62 -8.28
C ALA A 77 14.07 1.28 -9.70
N MET A 78 14.23 2.23 -10.62
CA MET A 78 14.12 1.97 -12.05
C MET A 78 15.52 1.75 -12.61
N MET A 79 15.78 0.56 -13.17
CA MET A 79 17.09 0.17 -13.66
C MET A 79 17.05 -0.06 -15.17
N THR A 80 18.09 0.42 -15.87
CA THR A 80 18.36 0.06 -17.27
C THR A 80 19.43 -1.02 -17.27
N LEU A 81 19.09 -2.21 -17.77
CA LEU A 81 20.00 -3.37 -17.76
C LEU A 81 20.60 -3.60 -19.14
N GLN A 82 21.92 -3.76 -19.19
CA GLN A 82 22.66 -4.09 -20.40
C GLN A 82 23.51 -5.34 -20.20
N PHE A 83 23.50 -6.22 -21.18
CA PHE A 83 24.36 -7.40 -21.25
C PHE A 83 25.06 -7.44 -22.60
N HIS A 84 26.39 -7.54 -22.59
CA HIS A 84 27.22 -7.50 -23.82
C HIS A 84 26.92 -6.29 -24.72
N HIS A 85 26.81 -5.10 -24.11
CA HIS A 85 26.50 -3.83 -24.79
C HIS A 85 25.15 -3.80 -25.54
N LYS A 86 24.20 -4.66 -25.15
CA LYS A 86 22.83 -4.68 -25.65
C LYS A 86 21.84 -4.67 -24.51
N ASP A 87 20.69 -4.05 -24.71
CA ASP A 87 19.62 -4.02 -23.70
C ASP A 87 19.06 -5.43 -23.48
N VAL A 88 18.75 -5.73 -22.21
CA VAL A 88 18.12 -7.01 -21.84
C VAL A 88 16.73 -7.09 -22.49
N PRO A 89 16.36 -8.23 -23.12
CA PRO A 89 15.08 -8.36 -23.81
C PRO A 89 13.89 -8.36 -22.85
N PHE A 90 12.73 -7.98 -23.38
CA PHE A 90 11.47 -8.07 -22.65
C PHE A 90 11.17 -9.51 -22.19
N GLY A 91 10.62 -9.65 -20.99
CA GLY A 91 10.29 -10.95 -20.39
C GLY A 91 11.46 -11.65 -19.69
N ALA A 92 12.65 -11.02 -19.60
CA ALA A 92 13.72 -11.52 -18.76
C ALA A 92 13.29 -11.55 -17.28
N VAL A 93 13.58 -12.66 -16.59
CA VAL A 93 13.30 -12.83 -15.17
C VAL A 93 14.50 -12.37 -14.36
N ILE A 94 14.26 -11.48 -13.40
CA ILE A 94 15.27 -10.96 -12.47
C ILE A 94 14.94 -11.52 -11.09
N THR A 95 15.95 -11.97 -10.36
CA THR A 95 15.79 -12.44 -8.97
C THR A 95 16.92 -11.84 -8.15
N LEU A 96 16.57 -11.29 -6.99
CA LEU A 96 17.55 -10.89 -6.00
C LEU A 96 17.94 -12.14 -5.22
N GLU A 97 19.18 -12.64 -5.38
CA GLU A 97 19.70 -13.63 -4.44
C GLU A 97 19.90 -12.96 -3.08
N THR A 98 19.37 -13.61 -2.04
CA THR A 98 19.43 -13.18 -0.65
C THR A 98 20.49 -13.97 0.10
#